data_AF-A0A7S4C5J0-F1
#
_entry.id   AF-A0A7S4C5J0-F1
#
_cell.length_a   1.000
_cell.length_b   1.000
_cell.length_c   1.000
_cell.angle_alpha   90.00
_cell.angle_beta   90.00
_cell.angle_gamma   90.00
#
_symmetry.space_group_name_H-M   'P 1'
#
loop_
_entity.id
_entity.type
_entity.pdbx_description
1 polymer ?
#
loop_
_entity_poly.entity_id
_entity_poly.type
_entity_poly.pdbx_seq_one_letter_code
_entity_poly.pdbx_strand_id
1 'polypeptide(L)'
;AAWRARMADTAIAKNAQVDDQLCFNQLMWDKVNGSGIYPVKPAPGHETDGRVILGWNGTYTAALPARAICSGHVYGLQQGARRRGCIALHLTFVESGYAGKVWRLQEAGLYALSSGTYQLDNLLSFDAPQPTLPLPPPRHPDLMPDKPMPDMAADKRGWSTQTALIWSPRLRAHLDLVGRHIHAIRDAMAISWSLNRAMLMPKMLCVCERAEAPWTILPTCIKESTSTQLPFVCPLEHIFDIERLVTIGQPITTRTKDGRRKPGLHILPWSHLDPDINRNLPPETQNQMKRLLVRWRNGTTTAAATSTPAAPAVPRNGVIWIPRGLTDAGFRQILGPVLRDVQLVHFESTEGVFGGFETEEDADAFQMMIDRSVLGGFSATWCCTHANKIGGTFR
;
A
#
# COMPACT_ATOMS: atom_id res chain seq x y z
N ALA A 1 18.23 -30.56 22.89
CA ALA A 1 17.69 -30.50 24.27
C ALA A 1 18.05 -29.19 24.99
N ALA A 2 19.33 -28.83 25.07
CA ALA A 2 19.80 -27.61 25.76
C ALA A 2 19.18 -26.28 25.24
N TRP A 3 19.08 -26.10 23.92
CA TRP A 3 18.44 -24.89 23.35
C TRP A 3 16.96 -24.77 23.73
N ARG A 4 16.22 -25.90 23.73
CA ARG A 4 14.80 -25.94 24.13
C ARG A 4 14.60 -25.60 25.60
N ALA A 5 15.46 -26.12 26.48
CA ALA A 5 15.47 -25.77 27.91
C ALA A 5 15.80 -24.28 28.13
N ARG A 6 16.75 -23.74 27.38
CA ARG A 6 17.12 -22.32 27.44
C ARG A 6 16.01 -21.37 27.00
N MET A 7 15.26 -21.72 25.95
CA MET A 7 14.07 -20.95 25.54
C MET A 7 12.96 -21.03 26.59
N ALA A 8 12.88 -22.14 27.34
CA ALA A 8 11.98 -22.29 28.47
C ALA A 8 12.32 -21.36 29.65
N ASP A 9 13.61 -21.25 30.00
CA ASP A 9 14.04 -20.49 31.18
C ASP A 9 14.10 -18.96 30.99
N THR A 10 14.36 -18.47 29.77
CA THR A 10 14.58 -17.02 29.53
C THR A 10 13.39 -16.29 28.91
N ALA A 11 12.54 -16.97 28.16
CA ALA A 11 11.39 -16.36 27.46
C ALA A 11 10.04 -16.93 27.92
N ILE A 12 9.92 -18.25 28.11
CA ILE A 12 8.65 -18.89 28.49
C ILE A 12 8.30 -18.63 29.96
N ALA A 13 9.27 -18.52 30.86
CA ALA A 13 9.05 -18.25 32.29
C ALA A 13 8.36 -16.90 32.61
N LYS A 14 8.19 -16.00 31.63
CA LYS A 14 7.61 -14.66 31.81
C LYS A 14 6.44 -14.33 30.86
N ASN A 15 5.77 -15.32 30.26
CA ASN A 15 4.72 -15.11 29.23
C ASN A 15 5.18 -14.32 27.98
N ALA A 16 6.49 -14.27 27.68
CA ALA A 16 6.96 -13.66 26.45
C ALA A 16 6.71 -14.63 25.28
N GLN A 17 6.06 -14.14 24.22
CA GLN A 17 5.98 -14.88 22.96
C GLN A 17 7.40 -15.19 22.46
N VAL A 18 7.61 -16.46 22.11
CA VAL A 18 8.81 -16.87 21.39
C VAL A 18 8.52 -16.73 19.91
N ASP A 19 8.97 -15.64 19.30
CA ASP A 19 8.93 -15.45 17.86
C ASP A 19 10.26 -15.83 17.18
N ASP A 20 10.23 -15.93 15.86
CA ASP A 20 11.38 -16.28 15.01
C ASP A 20 12.52 -15.25 15.15
N GLN A 21 12.18 -13.97 15.27
CA GLN A 21 13.13 -12.89 15.50
C GLN A 21 13.86 -13.04 16.84
N LEU A 22 13.17 -13.37 17.92
CA LEU A 22 13.75 -13.61 19.24
C LEU A 22 14.62 -14.86 19.25
N CYS A 23 14.17 -15.93 18.59
CA CYS A 23 14.97 -17.14 18.41
C CYS A 23 16.28 -16.84 17.67
N PHE A 24 16.19 -16.10 16.56
CA PHE A 24 17.35 -15.69 15.78
C PHE A 24 18.26 -14.75 16.57
N ASN A 25 17.71 -13.75 17.25
CA ASN A 25 18.46 -12.83 18.09
C ASN A 25 19.21 -13.56 19.21
N GLN A 26 18.61 -14.59 19.83
CA GLN A 26 19.28 -15.42 20.84
C GLN A 26 20.39 -16.31 20.25
N LEU A 27 20.24 -16.74 19.00
CA LEU A 27 21.29 -17.44 18.26
C LEU A 27 22.45 -16.49 17.94
N MET A 28 22.14 -15.28 17.46
CA MET A 28 23.13 -14.31 17.02
C MET A 28 23.83 -13.59 18.18
N TRP A 29 23.08 -13.29 19.24
CA TRP A 29 23.51 -12.49 20.38
C TRP A 29 22.95 -13.08 21.68
N ASP A 30 23.72 -13.96 22.32
CA ASP A 30 23.43 -14.39 23.68
C ASP A 30 23.77 -13.26 24.68
N LYS A 31 22.77 -12.44 25.05
CA LYS A 31 22.95 -11.39 26.07
C LYS A 31 23.21 -11.95 27.48
N VAL A 32 22.86 -13.20 27.73
CA VAL A 32 22.89 -13.81 29.07
C VAL A 32 24.29 -14.35 29.38
N ASN A 33 24.95 -14.97 28.40
CA ASN A 33 26.28 -15.56 28.58
C ASN A 33 27.38 -14.91 27.74
N GLY A 34 27.10 -13.83 27.01
CA GLY A 34 28.08 -13.12 26.16
C GLY A 34 28.64 -13.94 24.99
N SER A 35 28.02 -15.08 24.66
CA SER A 35 28.50 -16.09 23.70
C SER A 35 27.56 -16.19 22.49
N GLY A 36 27.32 -15.06 21.83
CA GLY A 36 26.63 -15.04 20.53
C GLY A 36 27.51 -15.52 19.38
N ILE A 37 26.97 -15.53 18.17
CA ILE A 37 27.75 -15.67 16.93
C ILE A 37 28.63 -14.42 16.70
N TYR A 38 28.35 -13.30 17.37
CA TYR A 38 29.15 -12.07 17.26
C TYR A 38 30.40 -12.08 18.18
N PRO A 39 31.58 -11.64 17.71
CA PRO A 39 31.87 -11.24 16.34
C PRO A 39 31.84 -12.44 15.39
N VAL A 40 31.19 -12.27 14.24
CA VAL A 40 30.99 -13.32 13.24
C VAL A 40 32.35 -13.81 12.76
N LYS A 41 32.63 -15.11 12.92
CA LYS A 41 33.85 -15.74 12.41
C LYS A 41 33.52 -16.58 11.17
N PRO A 42 34.31 -16.47 10.08
CA PRO A 42 34.17 -17.39 8.97
C PRO A 42 34.43 -18.82 9.44
N ALA A 43 33.69 -19.76 8.87
CA ALA A 43 33.91 -21.18 9.11
C ALA A 43 35.22 -21.65 8.44
N PRO A 44 35.86 -22.73 8.92
CA PRO A 44 37.02 -23.31 8.27
C PRO A 44 36.74 -23.62 6.79
N GLY A 45 37.60 -23.16 5.89
CA GLY A 45 37.45 -23.28 4.43
C GLY A 45 36.60 -22.17 3.77
N HIS A 46 36.09 -21.21 4.55
CA HIS A 46 35.32 -20.04 4.09
C HIS A 46 35.97 -18.71 4.52
N GLU A 47 37.25 -18.72 4.85
CA GLU A 47 37.98 -17.55 5.36
C GLU A 47 38.04 -16.41 4.34
N THR A 48 38.03 -16.74 3.05
CA THR A 48 38.15 -15.76 1.95
C THR A 48 36.81 -15.26 1.43
N ASP A 49 35.72 -16.01 1.60
CA ASP A 49 34.40 -15.64 1.05
C ASP A 49 33.33 -15.32 2.11
N GLY A 50 33.56 -15.73 3.37
CA GLY A 50 32.67 -15.48 4.50
C GLY A 50 31.25 -16.02 4.32
N ARG A 51 31.01 -16.92 3.35
CA ARG A 51 29.64 -17.39 3.01
C ARG A 51 29.05 -18.27 4.08
N VAL A 52 29.91 -18.97 4.82
CA VAL A 52 29.54 -19.80 5.95
C VAL A 52 30.27 -19.29 7.18
N ILE A 53 29.51 -19.14 8.25
CA ILE A 53 29.98 -18.62 9.53
C ILE A 53 29.86 -19.71 10.59
N LEU A 54 30.84 -19.76 11.49
CA LEU A 54 30.86 -20.72 12.58
C LEU A 54 30.32 -20.07 13.86
N GLY A 55 29.24 -20.63 14.37
CA GLY A 55 28.68 -20.26 15.66
C GLY A 55 29.47 -20.86 16.83
N TRP A 56 29.33 -20.26 18.00
CA TRP A 56 30.07 -20.60 19.22
C TRP A 56 29.94 -22.06 19.67
N ASN A 57 28.85 -22.73 19.32
CA ASN A 57 28.56 -24.13 19.66
C ASN A 57 28.94 -25.11 18.52
N GLY A 58 29.71 -24.67 17.52
CA GLY A 58 30.07 -25.48 16.37
C GLY A 58 29.01 -25.53 15.26
N THR A 59 27.95 -24.71 15.34
CA THR A 59 26.92 -24.66 14.28
C THR A 59 27.42 -23.86 13.07
N TYR A 60 27.26 -24.41 11.87
CA TYR A 60 27.53 -23.69 10.63
C TYR A 60 26.27 -22.96 10.19
N THR A 61 26.39 -21.66 9.89
CA THR A 61 25.29 -20.82 9.39
C THR A 61 25.69 -20.23 8.05
N ALA A 62 24.77 -20.15 7.10
CA ALA A 62 25.04 -19.56 5.80
C ALA A 62 23.85 -18.71 5.34
N ALA A 63 24.12 -17.66 4.57
CA ALA A 63 23.07 -16.90 3.92
C ALA A 63 22.44 -17.73 2.80
N LEU A 64 21.11 -17.85 2.81
CA LEU A 64 20.39 -18.48 1.71
C LEU A 64 20.34 -17.51 0.50
N PRO A 65 20.42 -18.03 -0.74
CA PRO A 65 20.44 -17.17 -1.91
C PRO A 65 19.09 -16.47 -2.09
N ALA A 66 19.09 -15.13 -2.03
CA ALA A 66 17.89 -14.29 -2.13
C ALA A 66 17.09 -14.47 -3.45
N ARG A 67 17.72 -15.04 -4.49
CA ARG A 67 17.08 -15.42 -5.75
C ARG A 67 16.12 -16.61 -5.62
N ALA A 68 16.32 -17.48 -4.63
CA ALA A 68 15.54 -18.69 -4.42
C ALA A 68 14.70 -18.59 -3.13
N ILE A 69 15.24 -17.98 -2.08
CA ILE A 69 14.56 -17.71 -0.83
C ILE A 69 14.33 -16.20 -0.75
N CYS A 70 13.18 -15.77 -1.25
CA CYS A 70 12.89 -14.36 -1.47
C CYS A 70 12.28 -13.73 -0.21
N SER A 71 12.54 -12.44 -0.02
CA SER A 71 11.83 -11.63 0.99
C SER A 71 10.69 -10.84 0.35
N GLY A 72 9.76 -10.33 1.18
CA GLY A 72 8.73 -9.39 0.72
C GLY A 72 9.31 -8.14 0.05
N HIS A 73 10.51 -7.71 0.44
CA HIS A 73 11.24 -6.60 -0.21
C HIS A 73 11.76 -6.98 -1.60
N VAL A 74 12.50 -8.08 -1.74
CA VAL A 74 13.06 -8.52 -3.03
C VAL A 74 11.95 -8.87 -4.04
N TYR A 75 10.90 -9.55 -3.57
CA TYR A 75 9.81 -9.99 -4.43
C TYR A 75 8.84 -8.85 -4.76
N GLY A 76 8.38 -8.11 -3.74
CA GLY A 76 7.29 -7.14 -3.90
C GLY A 76 7.75 -5.71 -4.23
N LEU A 77 8.86 -5.25 -3.65
CA LEU A 77 9.36 -3.88 -3.88
C LEU A 77 10.35 -3.82 -5.04
N GLN A 78 11.42 -4.61 -4.98
CA GLN A 78 12.43 -4.60 -6.04
C GLN A 78 11.88 -5.16 -7.35
N GLN A 79 10.87 -6.04 -7.26
CA GLN A 79 10.26 -6.75 -8.39
C GLN A 79 11.30 -7.49 -9.27
N GLY A 80 12.50 -7.71 -8.72
CA GLY A 80 13.65 -8.28 -9.42
C GLY A 80 13.60 -9.81 -9.49
N ALA A 81 12.77 -10.45 -8.66
CA ALA A 81 12.53 -11.88 -8.74
C ALA A 81 11.32 -12.17 -9.65
N ARG A 82 11.53 -12.93 -10.73
CA ARG A 82 10.41 -13.51 -11.49
C ARG A 82 9.62 -14.43 -10.57
N ARG A 83 8.30 -14.48 -10.70
CA ARG A 83 7.40 -15.36 -9.91
C ARG A 83 7.88 -16.81 -9.76
N ARG A 84 8.60 -17.31 -10.77
CA ARG A 84 9.10 -18.70 -10.86
C ARG A 84 10.51 -18.92 -10.27
N GLY A 85 11.18 -17.86 -9.80
CA GLY A 85 12.53 -17.95 -9.21
C GLY A 85 12.52 -18.26 -7.71
N CYS A 86 11.49 -17.84 -6.99
CA CYS A 86 11.38 -18.01 -5.54
C CYS A 86 10.71 -19.35 -5.19
N ILE A 87 11.46 -20.25 -4.54
CA ILE A 87 10.91 -21.50 -4.00
C ILE A 87 10.28 -21.30 -2.62
N ALA A 88 10.69 -20.27 -1.90
CA ALA A 88 10.10 -19.82 -0.65
C ALA A 88 10.03 -18.29 -0.62
N LEU A 89 8.95 -17.76 -0.06
CA LEU A 89 8.74 -16.33 0.13
C LEU A 89 8.51 -16.02 1.60
N HIS A 90 9.49 -15.39 2.23
CA HIS A 90 9.36 -14.89 3.60
C HIS A 90 8.80 -13.47 3.56
N LEU A 91 7.56 -13.28 4.03
CA LEU A 91 6.83 -12.01 3.99
C LEU A 91 7.24 -11.05 5.13
N THR A 92 8.55 -10.84 5.27
CA THR A 92 9.12 -9.71 6.01
C THR A 92 9.08 -8.43 5.16
N PHE A 93 9.08 -7.25 5.79
CA PHE A 93 8.82 -5.95 5.16
C PHE A 93 7.44 -5.84 4.48
N VAL A 94 6.44 -6.49 5.10
CA VAL A 94 5.03 -6.37 4.77
C VAL A 94 4.31 -5.86 6.00
N GLU A 95 3.69 -4.69 5.88
CA GLU A 95 2.93 -4.02 6.93
C GLU A 95 1.51 -4.63 7.08
N SER A 96 0.74 -4.18 8.07
CA SER A 96 -0.65 -4.65 8.31
C SER A 96 -0.79 -6.15 8.57
N GLY A 97 0.10 -6.71 9.38
CA GLY A 97 -0.11 -8.02 10.01
C GLY A 97 -0.49 -9.14 9.02
N TYR A 98 -1.59 -9.84 9.29
CA TYR A 98 -2.03 -10.95 8.45
C TYR A 98 -2.71 -10.45 7.15
N ALA A 99 -3.54 -9.41 7.24
CA ALA A 99 -4.30 -8.93 6.09
C ALA A 99 -3.40 -8.34 5.00
N GLY A 100 -2.37 -7.57 5.37
CA GLY A 100 -1.38 -7.04 4.44
C GLY A 100 -0.59 -8.14 3.74
N LYS A 101 -0.22 -9.21 4.46
CA LYS A 101 0.43 -10.40 3.89
C LYS A 101 -0.45 -11.10 2.85
N VAL A 102 -1.72 -11.33 3.18
CA VAL A 102 -2.68 -11.92 2.23
C VAL A 102 -2.85 -11.02 1.00
N TRP A 103 -3.04 -9.72 1.20
CA TRP A 103 -3.19 -8.74 0.13
C TRP A 103 -1.98 -8.73 -0.81
N ARG A 104 -0.77 -8.69 -0.25
CA ARG A 104 0.48 -8.76 -1.03
C ARG A 104 0.57 -10.02 -1.87
N LEU A 105 0.18 -11.17 -1.32
CA LEU A 105 0.18 -12.42 -2.07
C LEU A 105 -0.90 -12.46 -3.16
N GLN A 106 -2.04 -11.81 -2.95
CA GLN A 106 -3.09 -11.67 -3.96
C GLN A 106 -2.65 -10.78 -5.13
N GLU A 107 -1.98 -9.66 -4.87
CA GLU A 107 -1.35 -8.84 -5.92
C GLU A 107 -0.24 -9.57 -6.66
N ALA A 108 0.41 -10.53 -5.99
CA ALA A 108 1.43 -11.39 -6.57
C ALA A 108 0.88 -12.61 -7.35
N GLY A 109 -0.41 -12.93 -7.23
CA GLY A 109 -1.01 -14.15 -7.79
C GLY A 109 -0.54 -15.44 -7.10
N LEU A 110 -0.09 -15.31 -5.85
CA LEU A 110 0.39 -16.41 -5.00
C LEU A 110 -0.64 -16.84 -3.95
N TYR A 111 -1.76 -16.11 -3.85
CA TYR A 111 -2.87 -16.43 -2.97
C TYR A 111 -4.18 -16.28 -3.73
N ALA A 112 -5.13 -17.19 -3.49
CA ALA A 112 -6.42 -17.14 -4.14
C ALA A 112 -7.17 -15.87 -3.71
N LEU A 113 -7.77 -15.18 -4.68
CA LEU A 113 -8.83 -14.22 -4.42
C LEU A 113 -10.02 -15.04 -3.88
N SER A 114 -10.57 -14.68 -2.71
CA SER A 114 -11.51 -15.53 -1.98
C SER A 114 -12.71 -15.94 -2.84
N SER A 115 -13.17 -17.19 -2.67
CA SER A 115 -14.09 -17.91 -3.55
C SER A 115 -15.58 -17.54 -3.42
N GLY A 116 -15.91 -16.40 -2.81
CA GLY A 116 -17.30 -15.97 -2.64
C GLY A 116 -17.77 -15.18 -3.85
N THR A 117 -18.00 -15.85 -4.99
CA THR A 117 -18.35 -15.27 -6.31
C THR A 117 -17.34 -14.24 -6.81
N TYR A 118 -16.58 -14.56 -7.87
CA TYR A 118 -15.78 -13.57 -8.58
C TYR A 118 -16.70 -12.41 -9.00
N GLN A 119 -16.66 -11.30 -8.27
CA GLN A 119 -17.43 -10.12 -8.60
C GLN A 119 -16.77 -9.49 -9.82
N LEU A 120 -17.28 -9.86 -10.99
CA LEU A 120 -16.91 -9.29 -12.29
C LEU A 120 -17.94 -8.26 -12.75
N ASP A 121 -19.11 -8.28 -12.11
CA ASP A 121 -20.18 -7.35 -12.36
C ASP A 121 -20.09 -6.17 -11.40
N ASN A 122 -20.40 -4.98 -11.93
CA ASN A 122 -20.54 -3.77 -11.14
C ASN A 122 -19.24 -3.23 -10.52
N LEU A 123 -18.15 -3.23 -11.31
CA LEU A 123 -16.82 -2.75 -10.94
C LEU A 123 -16.61 -1.28 -11.29
N LEU A 124 -15.86 -0.56 -10.46
CA LEU A 124 -15.30 0.77 -10.74
C LEU A 124 -13.77 0.70 -10.68
N SER A 125 -13.10 1.28 -11.67
CA SER A 125 -11.64 1.43 -11.68
C SER A 125 -11.26 2.86 -12.08
N PHE A 126 -10.01 3.23 -11.88
CA PHE A 126 -9.50 4.54 -12.27
C PHE A 126 -8.00 4.50 -12.50
N ASP A 127 -7.47 5.49 -13.22
CA ASP A 127 -6.03 5.69 -13.35
C ASP A 127 -5.46 6.36 -12.09
N ALA A 128 -4.41 5.77 -11.53
CA ALA A 128 -3.71 6.36 -10.38
C ALA A 128 -2.98 7.65 -10.78
N PRO A 129 -2.89 8.64 -9.88
CA PRO A 129 -1.97 9.76 -10.01
C PRO A 129 -0.55 9.31 -10.40
N GLN A 130 0.05 9.99 -11.37
CA GLN A 130 1.39 9.69 -11.85
C GLN A 130 2.44 10.59 -11.17
N PRO A 131 3.66 10.09 -10.93
CA PRO A 131 4.77 10.91 -10.44
C PRO A 131 5.15 11.96 -11.49
N THR A 132 5.62 13.12 -11.03
CA THR A 132 6.27 14.10 -11.90
C THR A 132 7.61 13.54 -12.38
N LEU A 133 7.85 13.60 -13.69
CA LEU A 133 9.11 13.18 -14.32
C LEU A 133 9.84 14.38 -14.94
N PRO A 134 11.19 14.41 -14.89
CA PRO A 134 12.08 13.45 -14.25
C PRO A 134 11.97 13.46 -12.72
N LEU A 135 12.28 12.32 -12.08
CA LEU A 135 12.26 12.23 -10.62
C LEU A 135 13.29 13.19 -10.01
N PRO A 136 12.98 13.84 -8.87
CA PRO A 136 13.95 14.67 -8.16
C PRO A 136 15.21 13.89 -7.77
N PRO A 137 16.34 14.61 -7.59
CA PRO A 137 17.58 13.98 -7.16
C PRO A 137 17.40 13.28 -5.81
N PRO A 138 18.15 12.18 -5.57
CA PRO A 138 18.06 11.42 -4.33
C PRO A 138 18.51 12.22 -3.10
N ARG A 139 19.28 13.30 -3.29
CA ARG A 139 19.86 14.12 -2.23
C ARG A 139 19.73 15.59 -2.60
N HIS A 140 19.63 16.45 -1.60
CA HIS A 140 19.81 17.88 -1.82
C HIS A 140 21.21 18.15 -2.40
N PRO A 141 21.38 19.10 -3.35
CA PRO A 141 22.68 19.40 -3.96
C PRO A 141 23.78 19.74 -2.95
N ASP A 142 23.42 20.39 -1.85
CA ASP A 142 24.36 20.80 -0.80
C ASP A 142 24.78 19.65 0.14
N LEU A 143 24.18 18.46 0.00
CA LEU A 143 24.55 17.28 0.78
C LEU A 143 25.56 16.43 0.03
N MET A 144 26.82 16.44 0.49
CA MET A 144 27.87 15.61 -0.09
C MET A 144 27.49 14.10 -0.07
N PRO A 145 27.87 13.30 -1.08
CA PRO A 145 27.45 11.91 -1.22
C PRO A 145 27.69 11.03 0.02
N ASP A 146 28.84 11.19 0.67
CA ASP A 146 29.27 10.36 1.80
C ASP A 146 28.87 10.94 3.16
N LYS A 147 28.12 12.06 3.18
CA LYS A 147 27.68 12.68 4.42
C LYS A 147 26.26 12.22 4.79
N PRO A 148 26.01 11.92 6.08
CA PRO A 148 24.65 11.77 6.55
C PRO A 148 23.94 13.12 6.49
N MET A 149 22.60 13.10 6.44
CA MET A 149 21.83 14.33 6.62
C MET A 149 22.13 14.93 8.00
N PRO A 150 22.22 16.27 8.13
CA PRO A 150 22.46 16.93 9.41
C PRO A 150 21.27 16.76 10.36
N ASP A 151 21.44 17.15 11.62
CA ASP A 151 20.38 17.25 12.63
C ASP A 151 19.61 15.95 12.88
N MET A 152 20.33 14.82 12.92
CA MET A 152 19.75 13.56 13.39
C MET A 152 19.24 13.74 14.83
N ALA A 153 18.06 13.19 15.12
CA ALA A 153 17.47 13.24 16.44
C ALA A 153 18.43 12.69 17.51
N ALA A 154 18.35 13.23 18.73
CA ALA A 154 19.26 12.89 19.82
C ALA A 154 19.24 11.39 20.18
N ASP A 155 18.11 10.72 19.99
CA ASP A 155 17.94 9.28 20.20
C ASP A 155 18.51 8.42 19.05
N LYS A 156 19.04 9.05 18.01
CA LYS A 156 19.64 8.44 16.81
C LYS A 156 18.67 7.57 16.02
N ARG A 157 17.36 7.76 16.18
CA ARG A 157 16.33 6.97 15.49
C ARG A 157 15.77 7.66 14.23
N GLY A 158 16.41 8.72 13.73
CA GLY A 158 16.04 9.36 12.46
C GLY A 158 16.16 10.87 12.49
N TRP A 159 15.42 11.55 11.63
CA TRP A 159 15.39 13.01 11.50
C TRP A 159 13.97 13.54 11.70
N SER A 160 13.85 14.82 12.01
CA SER A 160 12.57 15.51 11.96
C SER A 160 12.01 15.48 10.53
N THR A 161 10.68 15.55 10.39
CA THR A 161 10.02 15.66 9.08
C THR A 161 10.58 16.82 8.27
N GLN A 162 10.77 17.98 8.92
CA GLN A 162 11.27 19.18 8.27
C GLN A 162 12.68 18.96 7.72
N THR A 163 13.58 18.41 8.52
CA THR A 163 14.95 18.07 8.11
C THR A 163 14.93 17.07 6.96
N ALA A 164 14.16 15.98 7.08
CA ALA A 164 14.06 14.96 6.03
C ALA A 164 13.55 15.54 4.70
N LEU A 165 12.57 16.45 4.74
CA LEU A 165 12.02 17.09 3.54
C LEU A 165 12.94 18.13 2.91
N ILE A 166 13.83 18.75 3.69
CA ILE A 166 14.88 19.64 3.14
C ILE A 166 15.92 18.81 2.40
N TRP A 167 16.40 17.75 3.03
CA TRP A 167 17.57 17.00 2.56
C TRP A 167 17.27 15.85 1.60
N SER A 168 16.00 15.43 1.49
CA SER A 168 15.51 14.46 0.51
C SER A 168 14.41 15.07 -0.39
N PRO A 169 14.78 15.67 -1.53
CA PRO A 169 13.82 16.16 -2.53
C PRO A 169 12.89 15.05 -3.03
N ARG A 170 13.40 13.82 -3.11
CA ARG A 170 12.64 12.65 -3.51
C ARG A 170 11.58 12.25 -2.48
N LEU A 171 11.87 12.36 -1.18
CA LEU A 171 10.87 12.15 -0.14
C LEU A 171 9.71 13.14 -0.29
N ARG A 172 9.99 14.42 -0.59
CA ARG A 172 8.93 15.41 -0.80
C ARG A 172 8.02 15.03 -1.96
N ALA A 173 8.59 14.76 -3.13
CA ALA A 173 7.80 14.33 -4.29
C ALA A 173 7.04 13.03 -4.04
N HIS A 174 7.60 12.14 -3.21
CA HIS A 174 6.92 10.94 -2.79
C HIS A 174 5.68 11.21 -1.93
N LEU A 175 5.81 12.07 -0.90
CA LEU A 175 4.68 12.42 -0.03
C LEU A 175 3.61 13.18 -0.81
N ASP A 176 3.99 14.06 -1.73
CA ASP A 176 3.05 14.75 -2.62
C ASP A 176 2.26 13.74 -3.46
N LEU A 177 2.94 12.76 -4.06
CA LEU A 177 2.31 11.69 -4.83
C LEU A 177 1.37 10.83 -3.98
N VAL A 178 1.77 10.48 -2.76
CA VAL A 178 0.92 9.73 -1.82
C VAL A 178 -0.31 10.53 -1.42
N GLY A 179 -0.18 11.84 -1.19
CA GLY A 179 -1.31 12.72 -0.94
C GLY A 179 -2.32 12.66 -2.08
N ARG A 180 -1.84 12.78 -3.33
CA ARG A 180 -2.68 12.67 -4.53
C ARG A 180 -3.36 11.29 -4.64
N HIS A 181 -2.64 10.19 -4.36
CA HIS A 181 -3.22 8.84 -4.33
C HIS A 181 -4.37 8.75 -3.33
N ILE A 182 -4.20 9.29 -2.13
CA ILE A 182 -5.23 9.26 -1.08
C ILE A 182 -6.45 10.10 -1.48
N HIS A 183 -6.25 11.28 -2.07
CA HIS A 183 -7.36 12.07 -2.61
C HIS A 183 -8.13 11.34 -3.71
N ALA A 184 -7.41 10.75 -4.68
CA ALA A 184 -8.04 9.98 -5.75
C ALA A 184 -8.81 8.76 -5.22
N ILE A 185 -8.25 8.04 -4.24
CA ILE A 185 -8.90 6.90 -3.60
C ILE A 185 -10.13 7.33 -2.81
N ARG A 186 -10.07 8.41 -2.03
CA ARG A 186 -11.21 8.94 -1.29
C ARG A 186 -12.38 9.24 -2.22
N ASP A 187 -12.13 9.94 -3.33
CA ASP A 187 -13.16 10.29 -4.31
C ASP A 187 -13.68 9.04 -5.04
N ALA A 188 -12.79 8.10 -5.41
CA ALA A 188 -13.18 6.84 -6.01
C ALA A 188 -14.06 6.00 -5.08
N MET A 189 -13.76 5.99 -3.78
CA MET A 189 -14.56 5.32 -2.75
C MET A 189 -15.94 5.96 -2.62
N ALA A 190 -16.02 7.29 -2.60
CA ALA A 190 -17.29 8.00 -2.55
C ALA A 190 -18.16 7.68 -3.78
N ILE A 191 -17.60 7.79 -4.98
CA ILE A 191 -18.30 7.48 -6.24
C ILE A 191 -18.73 6.02 -6.26
N SER A 192 -17.86 5.09 -5.88
CA SER A 192 -18.16 3.66 -5.82
C SER A 192 -19.31 3.38 -4.85
N TRP A 193 -19.28 3.99 -3.67
CA TRP A 193 -20.33 3.86 -2.66
C TRP A 193 -21.67 4.43 -3.15
N SER A 194 -21.67 5.62 -3.76
CA SER A 194 -22.87 6.25 -4.35
C SER A 194 -23.50 5.45 -5.49
N LEU A 195 -22.67 4.77 -6.28
CA LEU A 195 -23.11 3.94 -7.41
C LEU A 195 -23.27 2.47 -7.03
N ASN A 196 -23.06 2.13 -5.76
CA ASN A 196 -23.07 0.75 -5.23
C ASN A 196 -22.15 -0.21 -6.01
N ARG A 197 -20.96 0.26 -6.41
CA ARG A 197 -19.96 -0.51 -7.18
C ARG A 197 -18.81 -1.00 -6.30
N ALA A 198 -18.26 -2.17 -6.62
CA ALA A 198 -17.01 -2.61 -6.03
C ALA A 198 -15.85 -1.82 -6.65
N MET A 199 -14.96 -1.28 -5.83
CA MET A 199 -13.83 -0.49 -6.27
C MET A 199 -12.61 -1.41 -6.51
N LEU A 200 -12.11 -1.40 -7.73
CA LEU A 200 -10.82 -1.99 -8.08
C LEU A 200 -9.72 -0.97 -7.78
N MET A 201 -8.82 -1.30 -6.85
CA MET A 201 -7.65 -0.47 -6.56
C MET A 201 -6.79 -0.34 -7.83
N PRO A 202 -6.18 0.83 -8.09
CA PRO A 202 -5.27 0.99 -9.20
C PRO A 202 -3.85 0.54 -8.82
N LYS A 203 -2.99 0.35 -9.83
CA LYS A 203 -1.53 0.24 -9.63
C LYS A 203 -1.00 1.62 -9.23
N MET A 204 -0.82 1.85 -7.94
CA MET A 204 -0.18 3.07 -7.46
C MET A 204 1.32 3.00 -7.65
N LEU A 205 1.94 4.13 -7.97
CA LEU A 205 3.39 4.23 -8.06
C LEU A 205 3.98 4.89 -6.81
N CYS A 206 5.15 4.42 -6.42
CA CYS A 206 5.95 5.00 -5.34
C CYS A 206 7.36 5.35 -5.84
N VAL A 207 7.90 6.45 -5.30
CA VAL A 207 9.23 6.98 -5.64
C VAL A 207 10.15 7.02 -4.41
N CYS A 208 9.69 6.45 -3.30
CA CYS A 208 10.45 6.22 -2.09
C CYS A 208 10.03 4.87 -1.51
N GLU A 209 10.99 4.09 -1.04
CA GLU A 209 10.70 2.87 -0.28
C GLU A 209 10.17 3.21 1.12
N ARG A 210 9.46 2.24 1.71
CA ARG A 210 9.10 2.25 3.12
C ARG A 210 10.10 1.40 3.90
N ALA A 211 10.57 1.92 5.03
CA ALA A 211 11.44 1.21 5.96
C ALA A 211 11.15 1.64 7.40
N GLU A 212 11.07 0.67 8.32
CA GLU A 212 10.88 0.91 9.76
C GLU A 212 11.90 1.89 10.36
N ALA A 213 13.12 1.85 9.82
CA ALA A 213 14.23 2.70 10.21
C ALA A 213 14.53 3.73 9.10
N PRO A 214 14.19 5.01 9.26
CA PRO A 214 14.33 6.02 8.21
C PRO A 214 15.78 6.21 7.73
N TRP A 215 16.77 6.00 8.60
CA TRP A 215 18.20 6.08 8.26
C TRP A 215 18.70 5.01 7.30
N THR A 216 17.89 3.98 7.01
CA THR A 216 18.25 2.94 6.03
C THR A 216 17.87 3.29 4.60
N ILE A 217 17.04 4.32 4.41
CA ILE A 217 16.52 4.75 3.11
C ILE A 217 16.77 6.23 2.83
N LEU A 218 16.87 7.08 3.87
CA LEU A 218 17.11 8.51 3.67
C LEU A 218 18.60 8.81 3.62
N PRO A 219 19.01 9.78 2.77
CA PRO A 219 18.17 10.66 1.94
C PRO A 219 17.65 10.03 0.63
N THR A 220 18.23 8.93 0.16
CA THR A 220 18.12 8.43 -1.23
C THR A 220 16.74 7.89 -1.62
N CYS A 221 15.89 7.62 -0.64
CA CYS A 221 14.58 7.00 -0.77
C CYS A 221 14.61 5.55 -1.30
N ILE A 222 15.78 4.91 -1.24
CA ILE A 222 16.00 3.51 -1.64
C ILE A 222 16.86 2.88 -0.56
N LYS A 223 16.51 1.66 -0.13
CA LYS A 223 17.31 0.95 0.87
C LYS A 223 18.70 0.63 0.33
N GLU A 224 19.70 0.83 1.17
CA GLU A 224 21.10 0.54 0.82
C GLU A 224 21.27 -0.90 0.32
N SER A 225 22.16 -1.08 -0.68
CA SER A 225 22.47 -2.39 -1.29
C SER A 225 21.26 -3.10 -1.94
N THR A 226 20.27 -2.34 -2.42
CA THR A 226 19.13 -2.87 -3.18
C THR A 226 19.16 -2.37 -4.62
N SER A 227 18.47 -3.10 -5.52
CA SER A 227 18.37 -2.77 -6.94
C SER A 227 16.99 -2.25 -7.33
N THR A 228 16.27 -1.61 -6.41
CA THR A 228 14.92 -1.08 -6.66
C THR A 228 14.98 -0.02 -7.75
N GLN A 229 14.16 -0.21 -8.78
CA GLN A 229 13.98 0.77 -9.84
C GLN A 229 12.84 1.71 -9.48
N LEU A 230 13.05 3.01 -9.64
CA LEU A 230 12.03 4.02 -9.41
C LEU A 230 11.47 4.54 -10.74
N PRO A 231 10.15 4.83 -10.84
CA PRO A 231 9.13 4.46 -9.86
C PRO A 231 8.85 2.95 -9.85
N PHE A 232 8.38 2.42 -8.72
CA PHE A 232 7.90 1.03 -8.61
C PHE A 232 6.41 0.99 -8.28
N VAL A 233 5.75 -0.15 -8.54
CA VAL A 233 4.36 -0.36 -8.10
C VAL A 233 4.37 -0.46 -6.58
N CYS A 234 3.70 0.49 -5.95
CA CYS A 234 3.64 0.63 -4.51
C CYS A 234 2.79 -0.47 -3.88
N PRO A 235 3.33 -1.24 -2.94
CA PRO A 235 2.51 -2.08 -2.09
C PRO A 235 1.46 -1.24 -1.35
N LEU A 236 0.21 -1.69 -1.36
CA LEU A 236 -0.89 -0.93 -0.78
C LEU A 236 -0.70 -0.64 0.71
N GLU A 237 -0.13 -1.61 1.42
CA GLU A 237 0.16 -1.55 2.85
C GLU A 237 1.28 -0.56 3.22
N HIS A 238 2.01 -0.01 2.23
CA HIS A 238 2.91 1.11 2.50
C HIS A 238 2.17 2.41 2.78
N ILE A 239 0.94 2.52 2.28
CA ILE A 239 0.10 3.71 2.39
C ILE A 239 -1.05 3.48 3.35
N PHE A 240 -1.68 2.29 3.33
CA PHE A 240 -2.90 2.02 4.12
C PHE A 240 -2.72 0.88 5.11
N ASP A 241 -3.38 1.00 6.25
CA ASP A 241 -3.57 -0.12 7.16
C ASP A 241 -4.60 -1.09 6.58
N ILE A 242 -4.13 -2.13 5.89
CA ILE A 242 -4.95 -3.13 5.20
C ILE A 242 -5.88 -3.87 6.16
N GLU A 243 -5.47 -4.13 7.41
CA GLU A 243 -6.35 -4.79 8.39
C GLU A 243 -7.60 -3.98 8.66
N ARG A 244 -7.50 -2.64 8.58
CA ARG A 244 -8.64 -1.73 8.69
C ARG A 244 -9.35 -1.55 7.36
N LEU A 245 -8.60 -1.39 6.27
CA LEU A 245 -9.16 -1.15 4.93
C LEU A 245 -10.14 -2.24 4.50
N VAL A 246 -9.80 -3.52 4.74
CA VAL A 246 -10.66 -4.65 4.36
C VAL A 246 -11.95 -4.72 5.16
N THR A 247 -12.06 -4.01 6.30
CA THR A 247 -13.30 -3.96 7.10
C THR A 247 -14.39 -3.12 6.46
N ILE A 248 -14.05 -2.28 5.48
CA ILE A 248 -14.99 -1.37 4.79
C ILE A 248 -16.08 -2.15 4.03
N GLY A 249 -15.79 -3.38 3.60
CA GLY A 249 -16.76 -4.24 2.92
C GLY A 249 -17.89 -4.73 3.82
N GLN A 250 -17.80 -4.53 5.14
CA GLN A 250 -18.89 -4.84 6.07
C GLN A 250 -19.95 -3.73 6.02
N PRO A 251 -21.26 -4.08 6.03
CA PRO A 251 -22.32 -3.08 6.11
C PRO A 251 -22.12 -2.16 7.31
N ILE A 252 -22.29 -0.86 7.10
CA ILE A 252 -22.22 0.10 8.21
C ILE A 252 -23.39 -0.22 9.16
N THR A 253 -23.07 -0.50 10.43
CA THR A 253 -24.05 -0.95 11.42
C THR A 253 -24.94 0.17 11.95
N THR A 254 -24.63 1.44 11.68
CA THR A 254 -25.52 2.56 11.98
C THR A 254 -26.72 2.52 11.04
N ARG A 255 -27.91 2.35 11.62
CA ARG A 255 -29.16 2.57 10.92
C ARG A 255 -29.29 4.06 10.61
N THR A 256 -29.64 4.37 9.38
CA THR A 256 -30.11 5.70 9.03
C THR A 256 -31.39 6.05 9.77
N LYS A 257 -31.76 7.35 9.80
CA LYS A 257 -33.03 7.80 10.40
C LYS A 257 -34.26 7.12 9.76
N ASP A 258 -34.15 6.65 8.51
CA ASP A 258 -35.18 5.89 7.80
C ASP A 258 -35.08 4.34 7.97
N GLY A 259 -34.18 3.86 8.83
CA GLY A 259 -34.05 2.44 9.19
C GLY A 259 -33.28 1.56 8.20
N ARG A 260 -32.74 2.13 7.11
CA ARG A 260 -31.93 1.43 6.12
C ARG A 260 -30.50 1.19 6.64
N ARG A 261 -29.87 0.08 6.22
CA ARG A 261 -28.42 -0.13 6.40
C ARG A 261 -27.71 0.47 5.21
N LYS A 262 -26.71 1.32 5.43
CA LYS A 262 -25.84 1.76 4.34
C LYS A 262 -24.94 0.60 3.90
N PRO A 263 -24.79 0.36 2.58
CA PRO A 263 -23.95 -0.73 2.09
C PRO A 263 -22.49 -0.48 2.49
N GLY A 264 -21.73 -1.55 2.73
CA GLY A 264 -20.28 -1.46 2.80
C GLY A 264 -19.71 -1.17 1.41
N LEU A 265 -18.40 -0.90 1.34
CA LEU A 265 -17.71 -0.74 0.07
C LEU A 265 -16.73 -1.90 -0.12
N HIS A 266 -16.98 -2.71 -1.15
CA HIS A 266 -16.08 -3.79 -1.53
C HIS A 266 -14.87 -3.21 -2.27
N ILE A 267 -13.67 -3.54 -1.79
CA ILE A 267 -12.41 -3.12 -2.39
C ILE A 267 -11.67 -4.36 -2.88
N LEU A 268 -11.24 -4.33 -4.13
CA LEU A 268 -10.56 -5.42 -4.81
C LEU A 268 -9.13 -5.00 -5.19
N PRO A 269 -8.15 -5.91 -5.12
CA PRO A 269 -6.78 -5.61 -5.55
C PRO A 269 -6.73 -5.39 -7.06
N TRP A 270 -5.80 -4.58 -7.53
CA TRP A 270 -5.62 -4.29 -8.97
C TRP A 270 -5.41 -5.55 -9.81
N SER A 271 -4.87 -6.63 -9.21
CA SER A 271 -4.63 -7.91 -9.86
C SER A 271 -5.90 -8.71 -10.15
N HIS A 272 -7.06 -8.30 -9.63
CA HIS A 272 -8.34 -9.00 -9.82
C HIS A 272 -8.70 -9.18 -11.29
N LEU A 273 -8.39 -8.17 -12.11
CA LEU A 273 -8.58 -8.19 -13.56
C LEU A 273 -7.26 -8.31 -14.34
N ASP A 274 -6.18 -8.84 -13.75
CA ASP A 274 -4.91 -9.04 -14.45
C ASP A 274 -4.76 -10.54 -14.80
N PRO A 275 -4.76 -10.94 -16.09
CA PRO A 275 -4.86 -12.35 -16.48
C PRO A 275 -3.53 -13.08 -16.25
N ASP A 276 -2.41 -12.36 -16.19
CA ASP A 276 -1.10 -12.94 -15.91
C ASP A 276 -0.97 -13.32 -14.43
N ILE A 277 -1.80 -12.72 -13.57
CA ILE A 277 -1.76 -12.87 -12.10
C ILE A 277 -2.90 -13.74 -11.62
N ASN A 278 -4.12 -13.38 -12.01
CA ASN A 278 -5.33 -14.09 -11.63
C ASN A 278 -5.59 -15.23 -12.61
N ARG A 279 -5.02 -16.40 -12.31
CA ARG A 279 -5.18 -17.62 -13.13
C ARG A 279 -6.61 -18.16 -13.16
N ASN A 280 -7.48 -17.70 -12.27
CA ASN A 280 -8.88 -18.11 -12.21
C ASN A 280 -9.78 -17.15 -13.01
N LEU A 281 -9.24 -16.08 -13.58
CA LEU A 281 -10.00 -15.20 -14.46
C LEU A 281 -10.37 -15.97 -15.73
N PRO A 282 -11.66 -16.09 -16.08
CA PRO A 282 -12.03 -16.77 -17.31
C PRO A 282 -11.38 -16.06 -18.52
N PRO A 283 -10.81 -16.81 -19.49
CA PRO A 283 -10.07 -16.23 -20.62
C PRO A 283 -10.87 -15.19 -21.43
N GLU A 284 -12.19 -15.36 -21.45
CA GLU A 284 -13.12 -14.52 -22.21
C GLU A 284 -13.48 -13.21 -21.49
N THR A 285 -13.29 -13.12 -20.17
CA THR A 285 -13.82 -12.06 -19.33
C THR A 285 -13.28 -10.67 -19.70
N GLN A 286 -11.99 -10.53 -20.01
CA GLN A 286 -11.43 -9.19 -20.25
C GLN A 286 -11.90 -8.53 -21.54
N ASN A 287 -12.02 -9.33 -22.59
CA ASN A 287 -12.36 -8.87 -23.94
C ASN A 287 -13.87 -8.72 -24.13
N GLN A 288 -14.66 -9.47 -23.36
CA GLN A 288 -16.12 -9.42 -23.44
C GLN A 288 -16.76 -8.49 -22.39
N MET A 289 -16.01 -8.04 -21.39
CA MET A 289 -16.53 -7.11 -20.38
C MET A 289 -17.05 -5.83 -21.03
N LYS A 290 -18.31 -5.49 -20.76
CA LYS A 290 -18.88 -4.21 -21.18
C LYS A 290 -18.27 -3.08 -20.34
N ARG A 291 -17.51 -2.20 -21.00
CA ARG A 291 -16.76 -1.11 -20.36
C ARG A 291 -17.36 0.25 -20.70
N LEU A 292 -17.37 1.14 -19.70
CA LEU A 292 -17.65 2.56 -19.88
C LEU A 292 -16.45 3.37 -19.41
N LEU A 293 -15.86 4.15 -20.29
CA LEU A 293 -14.80 5.10 -19.98
C LEU A 293 -15.40 6.47 -19.63
N VAL A 294 -15.13 6.95 -18.43
CA VAL A 294 -15.54 8.26 -17.95
C VAL A 294 -14.38 9.22 -18.08
N ARG A 295 -14.65 10.34 -18.76
CA ARG A 295 -13.73 11.46 -18.94
C ARG A 295 -14.32 12.77 -18.46
N TRP A 296 -13.46 13.73 -18.17
CA TRP A 296 -13.82 15.02 -17.61
C TRP A 296 -13.97 16.07 -18.69
N ARG A 297 -15.10 16.78 -18.70
CA ARG A 297 -15.24 17.97 -19.57
C ARG A 297 -14.32 19.07 -19.06
N ASN A 298 -13.64 19.75 -20.00
CA ASN A 298 -12.92 20.97 -19.68
C ASN A 298 -13.92 22.05 -19.24
N GLY A 299 -13.88 22.40 -17.97
CA GLY A 299 -14.66 23.47 -17.36
C GLY A 299 -13.96 23.91 -16.09
N THR A 300 -13.84 25.23 -15.91
CA THR A 300 -13.21 25.84 -14.73
C THR A 300 -13.87 25.33 -13.45
N THR A 301 -13.04 24.85 -12.52
CA THR A 301 -13.34 24.68 -11.10
C THR A 301 -13.73 26.04 -10.51
N THR A 302 -14.99 26.44 -10.66
CA THR A 302 -15.58 27.47 -9.82
C THR A 302 -16.53 26.77 -8.86
N ALA A 303 -16.20 26.89 -7.58
CA ALA A 303 -17.08 26.56 -6.47
C ALA A 303 -18.48 27.16 -6.72
N ALA A 304 -19.51 26.42 -6.34
CA ALA A 304 -20.92 26.71 -6.53
C ALA A 304 -21.43 26.61 -7.98
N ALA A 305 -21.49 25.38 -8.52
CA ALA A 305 -22.50 25.05 -9.53
C ALA A 305 -23.83 24.75 -8.82
N THR A 306 -24.44 25.80 -8.27
CA THR A 306 -25.83 25.76 -7.84
C THR A 306 -26.70 25.57 -9.09
N SER A 307 -27.55 24.55 -9.06
CA SER A 307 -28.71 24.34 -9.94
C SER A 307 -28.44 24.31 -11.46
N THR A 308 -28.19 23.11 -11.99
CA THR A 308 -29.01 22.41 -13.02
C THR A 308 -28.14 21.34 -13.70
N PRO A 309 -28.48 20.04 -13.65
CA PRO A 309 -27.69 19.01 -14.32
C PRO A 309 -27.87 19.12 -15.83
N ALA A 310 -26.76 19.25 -16.56
CA ALA A 310 -26.73 19.04 -18.00
C ALA A 310 -27.35 17.67 -18.33
N ALA A 311 -28.14 17.61 -19.41
CA ALA A 311 -28.80 16.41 -19.92
C ALA A 311 -27.90 15.16 -19.85
N PRO A 312 -28.47 13.95 -19.64
CA PRO A 312 -27.71 12.71 -19.49
C PRO A 312 -26.72 12.59 -20.65
N ALA A 313 -25.43 12.54 -20.33
CA ALA A 313 -24.42 12.38 -21.35
C ALA A 313 -24.59 10.97 -21.96
N VAL A 314 -24.97 10.91 -23.23
CA VAL A 314 -25.11 9.64 -23.94
C VAL A 314 -23.70 9.10 -24.24
N PRO A 315 -23.37 7.86 -23.83
CA PRO A 315 -22.09 7.27 -24.16
C PRO A 315 -21.89 7.23 -25.68
N ARG A 316 -20.75 7.73 -26.15
CA ARG A 316 -20.33 7.61 -27.55
C ARG A 316 -19.14 6.67 -27.61
N ASN A 317 -19.29 5.54 -28.31
CA ASN A 317 -18.25 4.51 -28.44
C ASN A 317 -17.70 4.03 -27.08
N GLY A 318 -18.59 3.85 -26.10
CA GLY A 318 -18.19 3.44 -24.74
C GLY A 318 -17.49 4.53 -23.92
N VAL A 319 -17.51 5.79 -24.37
CA VAL A 319 -16.95 6.93 -23.63
C VAL A 319 -18.05 7.91 -23.24
N ILE A 320 -18.03 8.39 -22.00
CA ILE A 320 -18.92 9.43 -21.49
C ILE A 320 -18.11 10.59 -20.92
N TRP A 321 -18.50 11.82 -21.25
CA TRP A 321 -17.87 13.04 -20.76
C TRP A 321 -18.78 13.74 -19.75
N ILE A 322 -18.32 13.87 -18.51
CA ILE A 322 -19.09 14.45 -17.41
C ILE A 322 -18.31 15.63 -16.77
N PRO A 323 -18.99 16.60 -16.14
CA PRO A 323 -18.30 17.67 -15.41
C PRO A 323 -17.63 17.14 -14.14
N ARG A 324 -16.64 17.86 -13.64
CA ARG A 324 -16.03 17.63 -12.32
C ARG A 324 -16.89 18.24 -11.21
N GLY A 325 -16.65 17.83 -9.96
CA GLY A 325 -17.31 18.39 -8.78
C GLY A 325 -18.77 17.97 -8.64
N LEU A 326 -19.14 16.81 -9.18
CA LEU A 326 -20.50 16.28 -9.08
C LEU A 326 -20.76 15.74 -7.67
N THR A 327 -21.97 15.98 -7.16
CA THR A 327 -22.45 15.33 -5.93
C THR A 327 -22.74 13.85 -6.17
N ASP A 328 -22.93 13.08 -5.09
CA ASP A 328 -23.39 11.70 -5.15
C ASP A 328 -24.69 11.52 -5.98
N ALA A 329 -25.65 12.43 -5.85
CA ALA A 329 -26.86 12.40 -6.66
C ALA A 329 -26.61 12.78 -8.11
N GLY A 330 -25.70 13.73 -8.38
CA GLY A 330 -25.26 14.06 -9.74
C GLY A 330 -24.63 12.86 -10.47
N PHE A 331 -23.78 12.10 -9.79
CA PHE A 331 -23.23 10.85 -10.33
C PHE A 331 -24.32 9.81 -10.60
N ARG A 332 -25.26 9.61 -9.66
CA ARG A 332 -26.40 8.68 -9.84
C ARG A 332 -27.30 9.08 -11.00
N GLN A 333 -27.56 10.38 -11.17
CA GLN A 333 -28.41 10.90 -12.24
C GLN A 333 -27.76 10.73 -13.62
N ILE A 334 -26.46 11.01 -13.74
CA ILE A 334 -25.75 10.97 -15.03
C ILE A 334 -25.38 9.53 -15.40
N LEU A 335 -24.83 8.75 -14.47
CA LEU A 335 -24.31 7.41 -14.74
C LEU A 335 -25.35 6.31 -14.50
N GLY A 336 -26.25 6.46 -13.53
CA GLY A 336 -27.23 5.43 -13.18
C GLY A 336 -28.02 4.85 -14.37
N PRO A 337 -28.53 5.68 -15.31
CA PRO A 337 -29.25 5.19 -16.48
C PRO A 337 -28.41 4.30 -17.42
N VAL A 338 -27.09 4.52 -17.50
CA VAL A 338 -26.20 3.82 -18.43
C VAL A 338 -25.47 2.63 -17.79
N LEU A 339 -25.46 2.52 -16.47
CA LEU A 339 -24.68 1.51 -15.74
C LEU A 339 -25.34 0.13 -15.65
N ARG A 340 -26.63 -0.01 -16.02
CA ARG A 340 -27.37 -1.30 -15.92
C ARG A 340 -26.68 -2.44 -16.67
N ASP A 341 -26.14 -2.14 -17.83
CA ASP A 341 -25.47 -3.12 -18.71
C ASP A 341 -23.93 -2.99 -18.70
N VAL A 342 -23.37 -2.14 -17.84
CA VAL A 342 -21.91 -1.91 -17.79
C VAL A 342 -21.32 -2.76 -16.67
N GLN A 343 -20.36 -3.62 -16.99
CA GLN A 343 -19.66 -4.41 -15.98
C GLN A 343 -18.57 -3.59 -15.31
N LEU A 344 -17.78 -2.86 -16.09
CA LEU A 344 -16.66 -2.04 -15.59
C LEU A 344 -16.82 -0.58 -16.03
N VAL A 345 -16.93 0.32 -15.05
CA VAL A 345 -16.75 1.75 -15.29
C VAL A 345 -15.30 2.12 -14.96
N HIS A 346 -14.63 2.82 -15.86
CA HIS A 346 -13.25 3.25 -15.68
C HIS A 346 -13.17 4.77 -15.78
N PHE A 347 -12.59 5.42 -14.79
CA PHE A 347 -12.38 6.87 -14.76
C PHE A 347 -10.94 7.21 -15.14
N GLU A 348 -10.73 8.15 -16.06
CA GLU A 348 -9.37 8.59 -16.44
C GLU A 348 -8.58 9.24 -15.27
N SER A 349 -9.27 9.64 -14.20
CA SER A 349 -8.73 10.05 -12.90
C SER A 349 -9.90 10.27 -11.96
N THR A 350 -9.72 10.05 -10.66
CA THR A 350 -10.69 10.43 -9.62
C THR A 350 -10.15 11.50 -8.67
N GLU A 351 -9.00 12.10 -8.97
CA GLU A 351 -8.38 13.08 -8.08
C GLU A 351 -9.13 14.43 -8.09
N GLY A 352 -9.82 14.74 -6.98
CA GLY A 352 -10.48 16.05 -6.79
C GLY A 352 -11.68 16.26 -7.70
N VAL A 353 -12.47 15.21 -7.91
CA VAL A 353 -13.62 15.19 -8.85
C VAL A 353 -14.96 15.04 -8.14
N PHE A 354 -14.97 14.59 -6.89
CA PHE A 354 -16.19 14.39 -6.13
C PHE A 354 -16.59 15.67 -5.37
N GLY A 355 -17.79 16.18 -5.64
CA GLY A 355 -18.29 17.45 -5.08
C GLY A 355 -18.88 17.35 -3.67
N GLY A 356 -19.01 16.14 -3.13
CA GLY A 356 -19.60 15.89 -1.81
C GLY A 356 -20.94 15.18 -1.87
N PHE A 357 -21.51 14.93 -0.70
CA PHE A 357 -22.83 14.32 -0.55
C PHE A 357 -23.91 15.40 -0.41
N GLU A 358 -25.08 15.18 -1.01
CA GLU A 358 -26.21 16.12 -0.86
C GLU A 358 -26.85 16.10 0.53
N THR A 359 -26.68 15.00 1.27
CA THR A 359 -27.20 14.87 2.64
C THR A 359 -26.04 14.81 3.65
N GLU A 360 -26.23 15.51 4.76
CA GLU A 360 -25.30 15.50 5.90
C GLU A 360 -25.15 14.09 6.47
N GLU A 361 -26.23 13.31 6.50
CA GLU A 361 -26.21 11.91 6.97
C GLU A 361 -25.30 11.00 6.13
N ASP A 362 -25.32 11.15 4.80
CA ASP A 362 -24.41 10.42 3.91
C ASP A 362 -22.97 10.90 4.05
N ALA A 363 -22.77 12.22 4.16
CA ALA A 363 -21.46 12.82 4.39
C ALA A 363 -20.82 12.30 5.69
N ASP A 364 -21.55 12.32 6.80
CA ASP A 364 -21.08 11.87 8.10
C ASP A 364 -20.80 10.37 8.12
N ALA A 365 -21.68 9.56 7.53
CA ALA A 365 -21.49 8.11 7.45
C ALA A 365 -20.23 7.75 6.62
N PHE A 366 -20.03 8.43 5.49
CA PHE A 366 -18.83 8.25 4.67
C PHE A 366 -17.57 8.74 5.40
N GLN A 367 -17.62 9.92 6.01
CA GLN A 367 -16.48 10.48 6.74
C GLN A 367 -16.08 9.58 7.91
N MET A 368 -17.04 9.06 8.68
CA MET A 368 -16.78 8.08 9.74
C MET A 368 -16.11 6.80 9.21
N MET A 369 -16.53 6.30 8.05
CA MET A 369 -15.90 5.15 7.40
C MET A 369 -14.45 5.45 7.00
N ILE A 370 -14.21 6.61 6.38
CA ILE A 370 -12.86 7.06 5.99
C ILE A 370 -11.96 7.21 7.21
N ASP A 371 -12.39 7.92 8.25
CA ASP A 371 -11.58 8.18 9.44
C ASP A 371 -11.22 6.90 10.19
N ARG A 372 -12.17 5.96 10.27
CA ARG A 372 -11.96 4.69 10.97
C ARG A 372 -11.05 3.75 10.18
N SER A 373 -11.34 3.58 8.88
CA SER A 373 -10.87 2.43 8.11
C SER A 373 -9.87 2.78 7.01
N VAL A 374 -9.82 4.03 6.54
CA VAL A 374 -8.87 4.49 5.53
C VAL A 374 -7.76 5.32 6.14
N LEU A 375 -8.08 6.24 7.07
CA LEU A 375 -7.12 7.14 7.71
C LEU A 375 -6.80 6.75 9.16
N GLY A 376 -7.42 5.69 9.68
CA GLY A 376 -7.19 5.21 11.03
C GLY A 376 -5.93 4.35 11.18
N GLY A 377 -5.46 4.19 12.42
CA GLY A 377 -4.35 3.27 12.74
C GLY A 377 -3.00 3.84 12.36
N PHE A 378 -2.26 3.13 11.51
CA PHE A 378 -1.03 3.63 10.88
C PHE A 378 -1.25 4.08 9.43
N SER A 379 -2.47 3.99 8.90
CA SER A 379 -2.75 4.47 7.56
C SER A 379 -2.25 5.88 7.37
N ALA A 380 -1.61 6.10 6.24
CA ALA A 380 -1.03 7.35 5.83
C ALA A 380 -0.03 7.97 6.83
N THR A 381 0.48 7.14 7.75
CA THR A 381 1.69 7.43 8.51
C THR A 381 2.89 6.96 7.69
N TRP A 382 3.86 7.84 7.47
CA TRP A 382 5.06 7.52 6.72
C TRP A 382 6.24 7.31 7.65
N CYS A 383 6.99 6.25 7.39
CA CYS A 383 8.09 5.77 8.21
C CYS A 383 9.30 6.72 8.26
N CYS A 384 9.34 7.72 7.37
CA CYS A 384 10.42 8.69 7.29
C CYS A 384 10.43 9.72 8.44
N THR A 385 9.38 9.73 9.26
CA THR A 385 9.23 10.67 10.38
C THR A 385 9.08 9.86 11.66
N HIS A 386 10.24 9.53 12.23
CA HIS A 386 10.39 8.79 13.48
C HIS A 386 9.37 9.21 14.55
N ALA A 387 8.65 8.22 15.13
CA ALA A 387 7.75 8.26 16.31
C ALA A 387 6.65 9.35 16.39
N ASN A 388 6.79 10.43 15.64
CA ASN A 388 5.84 11.48 15.41
C ASN A 388 5.08 11.10 14.15
N LYS A 389 3.94 10.45 14.36
CA LYS A 389 2.86 10.47 13.40
C LYS A 389 2.72 11.94 12.98
N ILE A 390 2.89 12.28 11.70
CA ILE A 390 2.48 13.59 11.24
C ILE A 390 0.95 13.62 11.42
N GLY A 391 0.48 14.04 12.58
CA GLY A 391 -0.87 14.54 12.74
C GLY A 391 -0.92 15.81 11.90
N GLY A 392 -1.35 15.71 10.65
CA GLY A 392 -1.41 16.88 9.80
C GLY A 392 -1.47 16.67 8.30
N THR A 393 -1.23 15.48 7.75
CA THR A 393 -1.36 15.29 6.29
C THR A 393 -2.82 15.11 5.80
N PHE A 394 -3.80 15.05 6.70
CA PHE A 394 -5.20 14.72 6.37
C PHE A 394 -6.25 15.55 7.12
N ARG A 395 -6.01 16.85 7.33
CA ARG A 395 -7.12 17.78 7.58
C ARG A 395 -7.45 18.56 6.32
#